data_AF-A0A839N475-F1
#
_entry.id   AF-A0A839N475-F1
#
_cell.length_a   1.000
_cell.length_b   1.000
_cell.length_c   1.000
_cell.angle_alpha   90.00
_cell.angle_beta   90.00
_cell.angle_gamma   90.00
#
_symmetry.space_group_name_H-M   'P 1'
#
loop_
_entity.id
_entity.type
_entity.pdbx_description
1 polymer ?
#
loop_
_entity_poly.entity_id
_entity_poly.type
_entity_poly.pdbx_seq_one_letter_code
_entity_poly.pdbx_strand_id
1 'polypeptide(L)'
;MKIVSRTAAAALLITLPMALGACSSSGGSKPAKADVQAGFTKALKGQSEAKGAPDSLVNKMSGCVVDKIYNKVSNKTLNAIKSGDTSNKISSDDESTLNDATNSCGKSLVSAAS
;
A
#
# COMPACT_ATOMS: atom_id res chain seq x y z
N MET A 1 -36.29 44.95 -18.44
CA MET A 1 -34.86 45.23 -18.73
C MET A 1 -34.04 44.91 -17.50
N LYS A 2 -32.97 44.10 -17.65
CA LYS A 2 -31.66 44.16 -16.93
C LYS A 2 -31.67 43.98 -15.39
N ILE A 3 -30.90 43.10 -14.74
CA ILE A 3 -29.65 42.39 -15.05
C ILE A 3 -29.64 41.08 -14.23
N VAL A 4 -29.27 39.97 -14.88
CA VAL A 4 -28.95 38.68 -14.24
C VAL A 4 -27.45 38.64 -14.03
N SER A 5 -27.00 38.69 -12.78
CA SER A 5 -25.57 38.66 -12.43
C SER A 5 -25.12 37.22 -12.22
N ARG A 6 -24.20 36.79 -13.08
CA ARG A 6 -23.47 35.53 -13.01
C ARG A 6 -22.57 35.51 -11.77
N THR A 7 -22.78 34.57 -10.86
CA THR A 7 -21.73 34.12 -9.95
C THR A 7 -21.81 32.61 -9.80
N ALA A 8 -20.87 31.94 -10.47
CA ALA A 8 -20.50 30.57 -10.20
C ALA A 8 -19.81 30.51 -8.82
N ALA A 9 -20.27 29.61 -7.97
CA ALA A 9 -19.48 29.06 -6.86
C ALA A 9 -20.08 27.70 -6.51
N ALA A 10 -19.65 26.68 -7.26
CA ALA A 10 -19.80 25.29 -6.85
C ALA A 10 -18.94 25.08 -5.59
N ALA A 11 -19.55 25.12 -4.42
CA ALA A 11 -18.95 24.64 -3.19
C ALA A 11 -19.63 23.33 -2.79
N LEU A 12 -19.23 22.24 -3.45
CA LEU A 12 -19.53 20.89 -3.01
C LEU A 12 -18.74 20.63 -1.71
N LEU A 13 -19.38 20.91 -0.57
CA LEU A 13 -18.91 20.45 0.73
C LEU A 13 -19.19 18.96 0.84
N ILE A 14 -18.31 18.15 0.24
CA ILE A 14 -18.24 16.72 0.53
C ILE A 14 -17.55 16.60 1.89
N THR A 15 -18.33 16.68 2.96
CA THR A 15 -17.89 16.28 4.29
C THR A 15 -17.59 14.80 4.24
N LEU A 16 -16.31 14.42 4.17
CA LEU A 16 -15.85 13.06 4.40
C LEU A 16 -16.38 12.65 5.78
N PRO A 17 -17.25 11.63 5.91
CA PRO A 17 -17.49 11.05 7.21
C PRO A 17 -16.17 10.44 7.66
N MET A 18 -15.60 10.99 8.73
CA MET A 18 -14.55 10.31 9.49
C MET A 18 -15.18 9.03 10.05
N ALA A 19 -15.13 7.95 9.27
CA ALA A 19 -15.42 6.62 9.75
C ALA A 19 -14.29 6.22 10.69
N LEU A 20 -14.36 6.67 11.94
CA LEU A 20 -13.67 6.06 13.07
C LEU A 20 -14.29 4.69 13.35
N GLY A 21 -14.14 3.78 12.39
CA GLY A 21 -14.43 2.37 12.55
C GLY A 21 -13.17 1.64 13.02
N ALA A 22 -12.90 1.69 14.31
CA ALA A 22 -11.92 0.80 14.93
C ALA A 22 -12.29 0.49 16.38
N CYS A 23 -13.49 -0.08 16.56
CA CYS A 23 -13.75 -0.93 17.71
C CYS A 23 -13.77 -2.39 17.23
N SER A 24 -13.03 -3.22 17.96
CA SER A 24 -13.13 -4.67 18.10
C SER A 24 -12.20 -5.59 17.30
N SER A 25 -11.56 -6.45 18.10
CA SER A 25 -10.85 -7.71 17.80
C SER A 25 -9.39 -7.61 17.32
N SER A 26 -8.51 -8.06 18.22
CA SER A 26 -7.09 -8.37 18.03
C SER A 26 -6.74 -8.77 16.59
N GLY A 27 -6.16 -7.84 15.82
CA GLY A 27 -5.73 -8.11 14.45
C GLY A 27 -5.85 -6.96 13.46
N GLY A 28 -6.43 -5.82 13.86
CA GLY A 28 -6.55 -4.62 13.03
C GLY A 28 -7.49 -4.80 11.83
N SER A 29 -8.20 -3.73 11.47
CA SER A 29 -8.99 -3.70 10.23
C SER A 29 -8.07 -3.91 9.02
N LYS A 30 -8.56 -4.58 7.97
CA LYS A 30 -7.80 -4.74 6.73
C LYS A 30 -7.48 -3.35 6.14
N PRO A 31 -6.20 -2.96 6.04
CA PRO A 31 -5.84 -1.65 5.53
C PRO A 31 -6.13 -1.55 4.03
N ALA A 32 -6.30 -0.34 3.51
CA ALA A 32 -6.44 -0.12 2.09
C ALA A 32 -5.18 -0.58 1.33
N LYS A 33 -5.36 -1.18 0.15
CA LYS A 33 -4.25 -1.69 -0.68
C LYS A 33 -3.20 -0.63 -1.00
N ALA A 34 -3.64 0.60 -1.28
CA ALA A 34 -2.75 1.73 -1.52
C ALA A 34 -1.88 2.08 -0.30
N ASP A 35 -2.41 1.95 0.92
CA ASP A 35 -1.64 2.19 2.15
C ASP A 35 -0.58 1.12 2.36
N VAL A 36 -0.92 -0.14 2.07
CA VAL A 36 0.04 -1.26 2.14
C VAL A 36 1.16 -1.07 1.12
N GLN A 37 0.83 -0.67 -0.11
CA GLN A 37 1.82 -0.36 -1.14
C GLN A 37 2.70 0.81 -0.75
N ALA A 38 2.14 1.88 -0.17
CA ALA A 38 2.91 3.01 0.31
C ALA A 38 3.88 2.60 1.44
N GLY A 39 3.42 1.81 2.40
CA GLY A 39 4.26 1.26 3.47
C GLY A 39 5.40 0.40 2.95
N PHE A 40 5.11 -0.53 2.04
CA PHE A 40 6.12 -1.39 1.42
C PHE A 40 7.11 -0.59 0.56
N THR A 41 6.64 0.39 -0.20
CA THR A 41 7.50 1.30 -1.00
C THR A 41 8.47 2.06 -0.10
N LYS A 42 8.00 2.56 1.05
CA LYS A 42 8.87 3.22 2.04
C LYS A 42 9.91 2.25 2.60
N ALA A 43 9.50 1.02 2.94
CA ALA A 43 10.41 0.00 3.44
C ALA A 43 11.52 -0.33 2.43
N LEU A 44 11.16 -0.53 1.15
CA LEU A 44 12.13 -0.75 0.07
C LEU A 44 13.11 0.42 -0.04
N LYS A 45 12.63 1.66 -0.10
CA LYS A 45 13.50 2.85 -0.19
C LYS A 45 14.41 3.04 1.03
N GLY A 46 14.01 2.51 2.19
CA GLY A 46 14.80 2.51 3.40
C GLY A 46 16.00 1.55 3.35
N GLN A 47 16.00 0.57 2.45
CA GLN A 47 17.10 -0.36 2.31
C GLN A 47 18.26 0.24 1.53
N SER A 48 19.47 -0.03 2.00
CA SER A 48 20.71 0.46 1.37
C SER A 48 20.86 -0.04 -0.07
N GLU A 49 20.39 -1.24 -0.38
CA GLU A 49 20.42 -1.82 -1.73
C GLU A 49 19.49 -1.11 -2.72
N ALA A 50 18.44 -0.44 -2.24
CA ALA A 50 17.53 0.33 -3.08
C ALA A 50 18.00 1.78 -3.31
N LYS A 51 19.12 2.20 -2.70
CA LYS A 51 19.66 3.55 -2.91
C LYS A 51 20.06 3.73 -4.37
N GLY A 52 19.46 4.71 -5.03
CA GLY A 52 19.69 5.00 -6.45
C GLY A 52 18.78 4.23 -7.41
N ALA A 53 17.92 3.34 -6.91
CA ALA A 53 16.89 2.72 -7.75
C ALA A 53 15.86 3.77 -8.19
N PRO A 54 15.42 3.75 -9.48
CA PRO A 54 14.41 4.69 -9.95
C PRO A 54 13.07 4.41 -9.27
N ASP A 55 12.35 5.47 -8.92
CA ASP A 55 11.04 5.38 -8.26
C ASP A 55 10.04 4.50 -9.02
N SER A 56 10.12 4.49 -10.35
CA SER A 56 9.27 3.64 -11.19
C SER A 56 9.52 2.14 -10.95
N LEU A 57 10.78 1.73 -10.73
CA LEU A 57 11.13 0.34 -10.41
C LEU A 57 10.65 -0.02 -9.01
N VAL A 58 10.89 0.85 -8.03
CA VAL A 58 10.43 0.62 -6.65
C VAL A 58 8.90 0.52 -6.59
N ASN A 59 8.19 1.39 -7.29
CA ASN A 59 6.72 1.37 -7.35
C ASN A 59 6.17 0.15 -8.11
N LYS A 60 6.84 -0.31 -9.16
CA LYS A 60 6.47 -1.55 -9.86
C LYS A 60 6.66 -2.78 -8.97
N MET A 61 7.79 -2.83 -8.25
CA MET A 61 8.07 -3.91 -7.29
C MET A 61 7.04 -3.92 -6.17
N SER A 62 6.79 -2.76 -5.54
CA SER A 62 5.82 -2.67 -4.45
C SER A 62 4.40 -2.98 -4.89
N GLY A 63 3.99 -2.50 -6.06
CA GLY A 63 2.67 -2.81 -6.64
C GLY A 63 2.51 -4.31 -6.89
N CYS A 64 3.48 -4.93 -7.56
CA CYS A 64 3.45 -6.36 -7.86
C CYS A 64 3.36 -7.23 -6.59
N VAL A 65 4.18 -6.93 -5.58
CA VAL A 65 4.18 -7.69 -4.32
C VAL A 65 2.84 -7.52 -3.61
N VAL A 66 2.35 -6.29 -3.47
CA VAL A 66 1.06 -6.03 -2.81
C VAL A 66 -0.10 -6.67 -3.56
N ASP A 67 -0.11 -6.64 -4.89
CA ASP A 67 -1.12 -7.33 -5.71
C ASP A 67 -1.20 -8.83 -5.39
N LYS A 68 -0.06 -9.49 -5.20
CA LYS A 68 0.00 -10.92 -4.92
C LYS A 68 -0.39 -11.28 -3.49
N ILE A 69 -0.03 -10.46 -2.50
CA ILE A 69 -0.25 -10.81 -1.07
C ILE A 69 -1.58 -10.31 -0.50
N TYR A 70 -2.18 -9.24 -1.06
CA TYR A 70 -3.23 -8.47 -0.38
C TYR A 70 -4.45 -9.30 0.07
N ASN A 71 -4.79 -10.36 -0.66
CA ASN A 71 -5.91 -11.26 -0.31
C ASN A 71 -5.46 -12.63 0.22
N LYS A 72 -4.15 -12.82 0.43
CA LYS A 72 -3.56 -14.11 0.82
C LYS A 72 -2.95 -14.11 2.22
N VAL A 73 -2.50 -12.94 2.71
CA VAL A 73 -1.91 -12.81 4.05
C VAL A 73 -2.89 -12.21 5.05
N SER A 74 -2.60 -12.36 6.34
CA SER A 74 -3.44 -11.83 7.41
C SER A 74 -3.50 -10.29 7.45
N ASN A 75 -4.58 -9.74 8.01
CA ASN A 75 -4.70 -8.29 8.25
C ASN A 75 -3.58 -7.76 9.15
N LYS A 76 -3.09 -8.57 10.10
CA LYS A 76 -1.95 -8.22 10.94
C LYS A 76 -0.71 -7.97 10.09
N THR A 77 -0.41 -8.85 9.15
CA THR A 77 0.71 -8.71 8.21
C THR A 77 0.55 -7.50 7.30
N LEU A 78 -0.65 -7.27 6.74
CA LEU A 78 -0.90 -6.09 5.92
C LEU A 78 -0.71 -4.78 6.70
N ASN A 79 -1.14 -4.75 7.97
CA ASN A 79 -0.95 -3.60 8.84
C ASN A 79 0.53 -3.40 9.21
N ALA A 80 1.28 -4.47 9.47
CA ALA A 80 2.73 -4.41 9.70
C ALA A 80 3.49 -3.86 8.48
N ILE A 81 3.12 -4.30 7.27
CA ILE A 81 3.69 -3.78 6.03
C ILE A 81 3.33 -2.30 5.84
N LYS A 82 2.08 -1.92 6.07
CA LYS A 82 1.62 -0.52 6.01
C LYS A 82 2.43 0.38 6.95
N SER A 83 2.66 -0.05 8.19
CA SER A 83 3.39 0.73 9.19
C SER A 83 4.91 0.66 9.03
N GLY A 84 5.43 -0.28 8.24
CA GLY A 84 6.86 -0.58 8.20
C GLY A 84 7.38 -1.22 9.50
N ASP A 85 6.47 -1.82 10.27
CA ASP A 85 6.79 -2.43 11.56
C ASP A 85 7.39 -3.82 11.35
N THR A 86 8.72 -3.90 11.48
CA THR A 86 9.48 -5.15 11.42
C THR A 86 9.62 -5.82 12.79
N SER A 87 9.14 -5.19 13.86
CA SER A 87 9.20 -5.73 15.23
C SER A 87 8.11 -6.78 15.47
N ASN A 88 7.01 -6.70 14.71
CA ASN A 88 5.93 -7.67 14.77
C ASN A 88 6.26 -8.94 13.96
N LYS A 89 6.41 -10.08 14.66
CA LYS A 89 6.48 -11.39 13.99
C LYS A 89 5.17 -11.67 13.24
N ILE A 90 5.29 -11.92 11.94
CA ILE A 90 4.21 -12.46 11.09
C ILE A 90 4.20 -14.00 11.20
N SER A 91 3.12 -14.64 10.75
CA SER A 91 3.07 -16.11 10.72
C SER A 91 4.01 -16.66 9.63
N SER A 92 4.42 -17.92 9.76
CA SER A 92 5.28 -18.56 8.76
C SER A 92 4.60 -18.64 7.38
N ASP A 93 3.28 -18.86 7.33
CA ASP A 93 2.53 -18.89 6.07
C ASP A 93 2.48 -17.52 5.37
N ASP A 94 2.28 -16.45 6.15
CA ASP A 94 2.28 -15.08 5.64
C ASP A 94 3.69 -14.70 5.14
N GLU A 95 4.73 -15.11 5.87
CA GLU A 95 6.13 -14.89 5.48
C GLU A 95 6.48 -15.63 4.20
N SER A 96 6.10 -16.91 4.08
CA SER A 96 6.30 -17.69 2.85
C SER A 96 5.59 -17.04 1.67
N THR A 97 4.33 -16.63 1.85
CA THR A 97 3.55 -15.95 0.81
C THR A 97 4.19 -14.63 0.38
N LEU A 98 4.72 -13.86 1.33
CA LEU A 98 5.41 -12.61 1.06
C LEU A 98 6.74 -12.83 0.32
N ASN A 99 7.50 -13.84 0.71
CA ASN A 99 8.77 -14.22 0.08
C ASN A 99 8.55 -14.72 -1.35
N ASP A 100 7.55 -15.56 -1.58
CA ASP A 100 7.19 -16.06 -2.92
C ASP A 100 6.76 -14.92 -3.84
N ALA A 101 5.93 -13.99 -3.32
CA ALA A 101 5.52 -12.82 -4.06
C ALA A 101 6.72 -11.93 -4.43
N THR A 102 7.62 -11.68 -3.48
CA THR A 102 8.84 -10.89 -3.68
C THR A 102 9.74 -11.52 -4.74
N ASN A 103 10.01 -12.82 -4.65
CA ASN A 103 10.83 -13.54 -5.63
C ASN A 103 10.18 -13.55 -7.02
N SER A 104 8.89 -13.82 -7.10
CA SER A 104 8.13 -13.83 -8.37
C SER A 104 8.15 -12.46 -9.04
N CYS A 105 7.94 -11.39 -8.27
CA CYS A 105 7.95 -10.02 -8.78
C CYS A 105 9.35 -9.56 -9.19
N GLY A 106 10.38 -9.85 -8.38
CA GLY A 106 11.77 -9.54 -8.72
C GLY A 106 12.19 -10.19 -10.04
N LYS A 107 11.90 -11.50 -10.21
CA LYS A 107 12.16 -12.22 -11.48
C LYS A 107 11.42 -11.60 -12.66
N SER A 108 10.16 -11.24 -12.48
CA SER A 108 9.34 -10.63 -13.54
C SER A 108 9.89 -9.27 -13.98
N LEU A 109 10.42 -8.47 -13.04
CA LEU A 109 11.01 -7.17 -13.34
C LEU A 109 12.36 -7.29 -14.06
N VAL A 110 13.20 -8.24 -13.65
CA VAL A 110 14.46 -8.54 -14.36
C VAL A 110 14.18 -9.02 -15.78
N SER A 111 13.24 -9.95 -15.95
CA SER A 111 12.85 -10.45 -17.28
C SER A 111 12.20 -9.40 -18.17
N ALA A 112 11.64 -8.33 -17.60
CA ALA A 112 11.05 -7.22 -18.36
C ALA A 112 12.08 -6.14 -18.73
N ALA A 113 13.30 -6.21 -18.19
CA ALA A 113 14.39 -5.27 -18.43
C ALA A 113 15.47 -5.79 -19.41
N SER A 114 15.46 -7.10 -19.67
CA SER A 114 16.29 -7.81 -20.66
C SER A 114 15.56 -7.94 -22.00
#